data_AF-A0A6J6FCE1-F1
#
_entry.id   AF-A0A6J6FCE1-F1
#
_cell.length_a   1.000
_cell.length_b   1.000
_cell.length_c   1.000
_cell.angle_alpha   90.00
_cell.angle_beta   90.00
_cell.angle_gamma   90.00
#
_symmetry.space_group_name_H-M   'P 1'
#
loop_
_entity.id
_entity.type
_entity.pdbx_description
1 polymer ?
#
loop_
_entity_poly.entity_id
_entity_poly.type
_entity_poly.pdbx_seq_one_letter_code
_entity_poly.pdbx_strand_id
1 'polypeptide(L)'
;MQREGESIGLTTVYRSLQSLVNDKIVDVLRRDDGEAIYRLCGDAHHHHLVCKGCGDTVEIEGGAIEKWAKVMAEEHGFREVGHTAEIFGLCSKC
;
A
#
# COMPACT_ATOMS: atom_id res chain seq x y z
N MET A 1 -13.51 -13.10 8.85
CA MET A 1 -14.75 -12.32 8.98
C MET A 1 -15.91 -13.25 8.71
N GLN A 2 -16.74 -13.53 9.71
CA GLN A 2 -17.97 -14.30 9.54
C GLN A 2 -19.14 -13.40 9.91
N ARG A 3 -20.03 -13.16 8.96
CA ARG A 3 -21.42 -12.80 9.25
C ARG A 3 -22.34 -13.51 8.25
N GLU A 4 -23.29 -14.22 8.85
CA GLU A 4 -24.56 -14.73 8.31
C GLU A 4 -24.49 -15.71 7.13
N GLY A 5 -24.43 -17.01 7.46
CA GLY A 5 -25.05 -18.08 6.67
C GLY A 5 -24.19 -18.73 5.58
N GLU A 6 -23.16 -18.06 5.05
CA GLU A 6 -22.38 -18.60 3.94
C GLU A 6 -20.88 -18.62 4.26
N SER A 7 -20.28 -19.83 4.30
CA SER A 7 -18.83 -19.96 4.48
C SER A 7 -18.13 -19.58 3.18
N ILE A 8 -17.80 -18.31 3.03
CA ILE A 8 -16.95 -17.86 1.93
C ILE A 8 -15.55 -18.46 2.15
N GLY A 9 -15.09 -19.27 1.19
CA GLY A 9 -13.74 -19.84 1.23
C GLY A 9 -12.67 -18.74 1.12
N LEU A 10 -11.55 -18.92 1.82
CA LEU A 10 -10.43 -17.97 1.78
C LEU A 10 -9.95 -17.70 0.34
N THR A 11 -9.94 -18.71 -0.53
CA THR A 11 -9.59 -18.55 -1.95
C THR A 11 -10.50 -17.52 -2.65
N THR A 12 -11.79 -17.52 -2.36
CA THR A 12 -12.74 -16.54 -2.92
C THR A 12 -12.41 -15.14 -2.41
N VAL A 13 -12.13 -15.00 -1.11
CA VAL A 13 -11.72 -13.70 -0.51
C VAL A 13 -10.45 -13.17 -1.17
N TYR A 14 -9.41 -13.99 -1.28
CA TYR A 14 -8.14 -13.57 -1.90
C TYR A 14 -8.30 -13.21 -3.38
N ARG A 15 -9.14 -13.95 -4.14
CA ARG A 15 -9.43 -13.60 -5.54
C ARG A 15 -10.16 -12.27 -5.65
N SER A 16 -11.12 -12.00 -4.76
CA SER A 16 -11.83 -10.72 -4.73
C SER A 16 -10.88 -9.57 -4.40
N LEU A 17 -10.04 -9.72 -3.37
CA LEU A 17 -9.04 -8.73 -3.01
C LEU A 17 -8.04 -8.48 -4.15
N GLN A 18 -7.59 -9.54 -4.84
CA GLN A 18 -6.71 -9.38 -6.00
C GLN A 18 -7.40 -8.67 -7.16
N SER A 19 -8.71 -8.87 -7.37
CA SER A 19 -9.48 -8.12 -8.36
C SER A 19 -9.50 -6.63 -8.03
N LEU A 20 -9.76 -6.29 -6.75
CA LEU A 20 -9.76 -4.89 -6.30
C LEU A 20 -8.39 -4.23 -6.45
N VAL A 21 -7.30 -4.99 -6.28
CA VAL A 21 -5.94 -4.52 -6.56
C VAL A 21 -5.72 -4.26 -8.04
N ASN A 22 -6.16 -5.18 -8.91
CA ASN A 22 -6.03 -5.01 -10.36
C ASN A 22 -6.83 -3.80 -10.87
N ASP A 23 -7.98 -3.54 -10.25
CA ASP A 23 -8.85 -2.40 -10.55
C ASP A 23 -8.36 -1.09 -9.91
N LYS A 24 -7.21 -1.12 -9.20
CA LYS A 24 -6.62 0.01 -8.45
C LYS A 24 -7.54 0.60 -7.38
N ILE A 25 -8.52 -0.17 -6.92
CA ILE A 25 -9.43 0.21 -5.83
C ILE A 25 -8.73 -0.04 -4.49
N VAL A 26 -7.88 -1.06 -4.40
CA VAL A 26 -7.18 -1.44 -3.17
C VAL A 26 -5.69 -1.54 -3.46
N ASP A 27 -4.85 -1.02 -2.58
CA ASP A 27 -3.41 -1.23 -2.62
C ASP A 27 -3.02 -2.47 -1.79
N VAL A 28 -1.89 -3.10 -2.13
CA VAL A 28 -1.37 -4.27 -1.42
C VAL A 28 0.09 -4.08 -1.03
N LEU A 29 0.32 -4.11 0.28
CA LEU A 29 1.67 -4.20 0.84
C LEU A 29 1.97 -5.67 1.15
N ARG A 30 3.14 -6.14 0.70
CA ARG A 30 3.72 -7.41 1.15
C ARG A 30 4.80 -7.15 2.19
N ARG A 31 4.64 -7.73 3.38
CA ARG A 31 5.66 -7.72 4.45
C ARG A 31 6.73 -8.77 4.15
N ASP A 32 7.91 -8.59 4.74
CA ASP A 32 9.06 -9.49 4.58
C ASP A 32 8.78 -10.94 5.05
N ASP A 33 7.78 -11.12 5.93
CA ASP A 33 7.32 -12.42 6.42
C ASP A 33 6.26 -13.09 5.52
N GLY A 34 5.93 -12.47 4.38
CA GLY A 34 4.98 -12.98 3.39
C GLY A 34 3.52 -12.59 3.64
N GLU A 35 3.22 -11.84 4.71
CA GLU A 35 1.88 -11.33 4.97
C GLU A 35 1.49 -10.23 3.96
N ALA A 36 0.27 -10.30 3.44
CA ALA A 36 -0.28 -9.29 2.54
C ALA A 36 -1.32 -8.42 3.27
N ILE A 37 -1.07 -7.12 3.31
CA ILE A 37 -1.99 -6.12 3.86
C ILE A 37 -2.66 -5.41 2.68
N TYR A 38 -3.98 -5.50 2.61
CA TYR A 38 -4.80 -4.85 1.60
C TYR A 38 -5.41 -3.56 2.17
N ARG A 39 -5.33 -2.44 1.44
CA ARG A 39 -5.81 -1.12 1.89
C ARG A 39 -6.64 -0.42 0.82
N LEU A 40 -7.76 0.17 1.21
CA LEU A 40 -8.53 1.07 0.35
C LEU A 40 -7.99 2.49 0.53
N CYS A 41 -7.23 2.97 -0.45
CA CYS A 41 -6.64 4.31 -0.46
C CYS A 41 -7.52 5.26 -1.29
N GLY A 42 -7.59 6.54 -0.91
CA GLY A 42 -8.29 7.57 -1.69
C GLY A 42 -7.50 8.02 -2.93
N ASP A 43 -8.10 8.89 -3.76
CA ASP A 43 -7.53 9.34 -5.05
C ASP A 43 -6.29 10.24 -4.92
N ALA A 44 -5.98 10.77 -3.73
CA ALA A 44 -4.81 11.60 -3.52
C ALA A 44 -3.55 10.74 -3.36
N HIS A 45 -2.47 11.05 -4.07
CA HIS A 45 -1.19 10.37 -3.91
C HIS A 45 -0.62 10.63 -2.50
N HIS A 46 -0.42 9.57 -1.72
CA HIS A 46 0.13 9.59 -0.37
C HIS A 46 1.06 8.39 -0.17
N HIS A 47 1.87 8.44 0.87
CA HIS A 47 2.70 7.32 1.29
C HIS A 47 2.29 6.82 2.66
N HIS A 48 2.92 5.73 3.08
CA HIS A 48 2.59 5.06 4.32
C HIS A 48 3.83 4.94 5.21
N LEU A 49 3.65 5.21 6.50
CA LEU A 49 4.54 4.76 7.55
C LEU A 49 3.92 3.54 8.24
N VAL A 50 4.55 2.37 8.09
CA VAL A 50 3.99 1.07 8.51
C VAL A 50 4.82 0.46 9.64
N CYS A 51 4.14 0.09 10.72
CA CYS A 51 4.75 -0.64 11.83
C CYS A 51 5.01 -2.10 11.45
N LYS A 52 6.27 -2.55 11.53
CA LYS A 52 6.67 -3.94 11.34
C LYS A 52 6.19 -4.87 12.45
N GLY A 53 5.84 -4.37 13.63
CA GLY A 53 5.43 -5.18 14.78
C GLY A 53 3.94 -5.52 14.79
N CYS A 54 3.07 -4.53 14.53
CA CYS A 54 1.62 -4.68 14.64
C CYS A 54 0.83 -4.29 13.38
N GLY A 55 1.51 -3.79 12.34
CA GLY A 55 0.86 -3.34 11.10
C GLY A 55 0.19 -1.96 11.18
N ASP A 56 0.25 -1.27 12.32
CA ASP A 56 -0.27 0.10 12.47
C ASP A 56 0.32 1.01 11.38
N THR A 57 -0.53 1.74 10.69
CA THR A 57 -0.18 2.47 9.46
C THR A 57 -0.66 3.91 9.53
N VAL A 58 0.20 4.85 9.13
CA VAL A 58 -0.11 6.28 9.12
C VAL A 58 0.03 6.86 7.70
N GLU A 59 -1.01 7.60 7.31
CA GLU A 59 -1.10 8.57 6.20
C GLU A 59 0.08 9.57 6.21
N ILE A 60 1.04 9.57 5.28
CA ILE A 60 2.09 10.60 5.22
C ILE A 60 2.21 11.25 3.83
N GLU A 61 2.53 12.55 3.82
CA GLU A 61 2.82 13.30 2.60
C GLU A 61 4.26 13.03 2.10
N GLY A 62 4.44 12.96 0.77
CA GLY A 62 5.73 12.64 0.15
C GLY A 62 6.75 13.77 0.16
N GLY A 63 6.29 15.03 0.13
CA GLY A 63 7.12 16.23 0.24
C GLY A 63 8.42 16.19 -0.59
N ALA A 64 9.54 15.88 0.08
CA ALA A 64 10.86 15.79 -0.54
C ALA A 64 11.01 14.62 -1.54
N ILE A 65 10.34 13.48 -1.31
CA ILE A 65 10.38 12.30 -2.18
C ILE A 65 9.78 12.62 -3.55
N GLU A 66 8.64 13.32 -3.56
CA GLU A 66 7.98 13.79 -4.79
C GLU A 66 8.93 14.62 -5.66
N LYS A 67 9.58 15.60 -5.01
CA LYS A 67 10.50 16.50 -5.70
C LYS A 67 11.71 15.74 -6.24
N TRP A 68 12.28 14.83 -5.44
CA TRP A 68 13.41 14.02 -5.86
C TRP A 68 13.07 13.12 -7.05
N ALA A 69 11.93 12.41 -7.00
CA ALA A 69 11.48 11.53 -8.08
C ALA A 69 11.30 12.31 -9.39
N LYS A 70 10.70 13.50 -9.31
CA LYS A 70 10.54 14.39 -10.47
C LYS A 70 11.89 14.83 -11.06
N VAL A 71 12.83 15.28 -10.22
CA VAL A 71 14.15 15.72 -10.70
C VAL A 71 14.91 14.56 -11.37
N MET A 72 14.91 13.38 -10.77
CA MET A 72 15.56 12.20 -11.35
C MET A 72 14.94 11.82 -12.71
N ALA A 73 13.62 11.89 -12.83
CA ALA A 73 12.93 11.65 -14.09
C ALA A 73 13.36 12.62 -15.19
N GLU A 74 13.40 13.92 -14.87
CA GLU A 74 13.79 14.98 -15.80
C GLU A 74 15.25 14.84 -16.25
N GLU A 75 16.17 14.64 -15.30
CA GLU A 75 17.61 14.50 -15.59
C GLU A 75 17.94 13.31 -16.50
N HIS A 76 17.13 12.25 -16.45
CA HIS A 76 17.34 11.04 -17.23
C HIS A 76 16.39 10.90 -18.44
N GLY A 77 15.56 11.92 -18.71
CA GLY A 77 14.68 11.97 -19.87
C GLY A 77 13.48 11.02 -19.83
N PHE A 78 13.04 10.60 -18.65
CA PHE A 78 11.83 9.79 -18.47
C PHE A 78 10.55 10.63 -18.51
N ARG A 79 9.43 10.03 -18.93
CA ARG A 79 8.09 10.65 -19.00
C ARG A 79 7.07 9.74 -18.34
N GLU A 80 5.92 10.30 -17.97
CA GLU A 80 4.82 9.58 -17.28
C GLU A 80 5.31 8.82 -16.03
N VAL A 81 6.14 9.49 -15.23
CA VAL A 81 6.79 8.87 -14.08
C VAL A 81 5.82 8.76 -12.91
N GLY A 82 5.63 7.54 -12.44
CA GLY A 82 5.09 7.24 -11.12
C GLY A 82 6.19 6.72 -10.20
N HIS A 83 5.91 6.69 -8.90
CA HIS A 83 6.78 6.04 -7.94
C HIS A 83 5.97 5.43 -6.80
N THR A 84 6.58 4.47 -6.12
CA THR A 84 6.04 3.85 -4.92
C THR A 84 7.09 3.99 -3.83
N ALA A 85 6.69 4.57 -2.70
CA ALA A 85 7.54 4.73 -1.54
C ALA A 85 6.72 4.47 -0.27
N GLU A 86 7.27 3.68 0.63
CA GLU A 86 6.72 3.41 1.96
C GLU A 86 7.86 3.38 2.97
N ILE A 87 7.58 3.79 4.21
CA ILE A 87 8.53 3.77 5.32
C ILE A 87 8.11 2.67 6.28
N PHE A 88 9.07 1.88 6.76
CA PHE A 88 8.82 0.80 7.70
C PHE A 88 9.60 1.00 9.00
N GLY A 89 8.95 0.82 10.14
CA GLY A 89 9.57 1.00 11.46
C GLY A 89 8.83 0.26 12.57
N LEU A 90 9.11 0.59 13.83
CA LEU A 90 8.29 0.17 14.97
C LEU A 90 7.53 1.39 15.51
N CYS A 91 6.23 1.26 15.72
CA CYS A 91 5.46 2.32 16.35
C CYS A 91 5.74 2.37 17.86
N SER A 92 5.41 3.47 18.51
CA SER A 92 5.64 3.68 19.94
C SER A 92 4.82 2.75 20.87
N LYS A 93 3.86 2.00 20.31
CA LYS A 93 3.02 1.05 21.06
C LYS A 93 3.58 -0.39 21.02
N CYS A 94 4.56 -0.66 20.17
CA CYS A 94 5.28 -1.93 20.09
C CYS A 94 6.54 -1.89 20.94
#